data_AF-A0A2M9EV17-F1
#
_entry.id   AF-A0A2M9EV17-F1
#
_cell.length_a   1.000
_cell.length_b   1.000
_cell.length_c   1.000
_cell.angle_alpha   90.00
_cell.angle_beta   90.00
_cell.angle_gamma   90.00
#
_symmetry.space_group_name_H-M   'P 1'
#
loop_
_entity.id
_entity.type
_entity.pdbx_description
1 polymer ?
#
loop_
_entity_poly.entity_id
_entity_poly.type
_entity_poly.pdbx_seq_one_letter_code
_entity_poly.pdbx_strand_id
1 'polypeptide(L)'
;MYQPQFNEQFVAATRQFADTAARINRLALENAEKVFGLQLAALEESANATFAYWGQLVEARDFNGLRDAVPAGVQVARENAERAIATTQEIYDSTLKTNEAIAQIAKGEVEQAVAKVQAEGEKAVKAAAKKARAA
;
A
#
# COMPACT_ATOMS: atom_id res chain seq x y z
N MET A 1 21.21 23.54 35.87
CA MET A 1 20.10 22.58 35.66
C MET A 1 19.97 22.32 34.17
N TYR A 2 20.47 21.17 33.69
CA TYR A 2 20.61 20.83 32.26
C TYR A 2 19.54 19.82 31.75
N GLN A 3 18.53 19.50 32.57
CA GLN A 3 17.61 18.39 32.31
C GLN A 3 16.40 18.66 31.39
N PRO A 4 15.90 19.89 31.12
CA PRO A 4 14.66 20.03 30.34
C PRO A 4 14.84 19.74 28.83
N GLN A 5 15.97 20.11 28.24
CA GLN A 5 16.19 20.01 26.78
C GLN A 5 16.33 18.56 26.28
N PHE A 6 17.02 17.70 27.03
CA PHE A 6 17.18 16.30 26.67
C PHE A 6 15.83 15.54 26.74
N ASN A 7 15.02 15.88 27.75
CA ASN A 7 13.69 15.28 27.92
C ASN A 7 12.74 15.68 26.78
N GLU A 8 12.78 16.94 26.33
CA GLU A 8 11.97 17.42 25.20
C GLU A 8 12.37 16.77 23.87
N GLN A 9 13.68 16.64 23.59
CA GLN A 9 14.17 15.98 22.38
C GLN A 9 13.80 14.50 22.34
N PHE A 10 13.91 13.80 23.48
CA PHE A 10 13.50 12.39 23.59
C PHE A 10 11.99 12.23 23.35
N VAL A 11 11.16 13.04 24.02
CA VAL A 11 9.70 13.02 23.84
C VAL A 11 9.31 13.35 22.40
N ALA A 12 9.97 14.32 21.76
CA ALA A 12 9.72 14.67 20.36
C ALA A 12 10.11 13.53 19.40
N ALA A 13 11.24 12.87 19.64
CA ALA A 13 11.68 11.71 18.86
C ALA A 13 10.72 10.53 19.01
N THR A 14 10.24 10.25 20.23
CA THR A 14 9.23 9.19 20.46
C THR A 14 7.91 9.50 19.76
N ARG A 15 7.45 10.75 19.76
CA ARG A 15 6.25 11.17 19.01
C ARG A 15 6.44 11.00 17.50
N GLN A 16 7.56 11.50 16.96
CA GLN A 16 7.89 11.35 15.54
C GLN A 16 7.94 9.88 15.12
N PHE A 17 8.54 9.02 15.96
CA PHE A 17 8.55 7.57 15.73
C PHE A 17 7.14 6.98 15.74
N ALA A 18 6.32 7.33 16.74
CA ALA A 18 4.94 6.86 16.83
C ALA A 18 4.09 7.29 15.63
N ASP A 19 4.24 8.53 15.17
CA ASP A 19 3.55 9.06 13.99
C ASP A 19 3.99 8.35 12.71
N THR A 20 5.29 8.09 12.55
CA THR A 20 5.83 7.31 11.42
C THR A 20 5.33 5.87 11.45
N ALA A 21 5.36 5.21 12.60
CA ALA A 21 4.84 3.86 12.76
C ALA A 21 3.34 3.80 12.46
N ALA A 22 2.56 4.78 12.92
CA ALA A 22 1.13 4.88 12.62
C ALA A 22 0.86 5.04 11.12
N ARG A 23 1.64 5.89 10.42
CA ARG A 23 1.54 6.06 8.96
C ARG A 23 1.85 4.77 8.21
N ILE A 24 2.91 4.07 8.58
CA ILE A 24 3.29 2.79 7.97
C ILE A 24 2.20 1.74 8.21
N ASN A 25 1.71 1.61 9.44
CA ASN A 25 0.64 0.67 9.78
C ASN A 25 -0.63 0.97 8.99
N ARG A 26 -0.98 2.25 8.83
CA ARG A 26 -2.13 2.67 8.02
C ARG A 26 -1.97 2.26 6.56
N LEU A 27 -0.82 2.52 5.94
CA LEU A 27 -0.56 2.10 4.55
C LEU A 27 -0.65 0.58 4.38
N ALA A 28 -0.12 -0.19 5.34
CA ALA A 28 -0.21 -1.63 5.32
C ALA A 28 -1.66 -2.13 5.43
N LEU A 29 -2.47 -1.52 6.31
CA LEU A 29 -3.89 -1.83 6.46
C LEU A 29 -4.70 -1.45 5.22
N GLU A 30 -4.46 -0.26 4.65
CA GLU A 30 -5.12 0.19 3.41
C GLU A 30 -4.80 -0.75 2.24
N ASN A 31 -3.55 -1.21 2.11
CA ASN A 31 -3.19 -2.21 1.10
C ASN A 31 -3.87 -3.56 1.36
N ALA A 32 -3.91 -4.01 2.61
CA ALA A 32 -4.59 -5.26 2.95
C ALA A 32 -6.08 -5.19 2.60
N GLU A 33 -6.77 -4.12 2.98
CA GLU A 33 -8.17 -3.87 2.64
C GLU A 33 -8.39 -3.90 1.13
N LYS A 34 -7.52 -3.21 0.37
CA LYS A 34 -7.59 -3.20 -1.08
C LYS A 34 -7.38 -4.59 -1.68
N VAL A 35 -6.37 -5.35 -1.24
CA VAL A 35 -6.11 -6.72 -1.71
C VAL A 35 -7.30 -7.62 -1.43
N PHE A 36 -7.88 -7.54 -0.22
CA PHE A 36 -9.10 -8.28 0.12
C PHE A 36 -10.28 -7.87 -0.76
N GLY A 37 -10.48 -6.57 -0.99
CA GLY A 37 -11.54 -6.06 -1.87
C GLY A 37 -11.40 -6.57 -3.31
N LEU A 38 -10.18 -6.58 -3.85
CA LEU A 38 -9.90 -7.12 -5.19
C LEU A 38 -10.20 -8.62 -5.29
N GLN A 39 -9.81 -9.42 -4.29
CA GLN A 39 -10.12 -10.84 -4.27
C GLN A 39 -11.62 -11.11 -4.16
N LEU A 40 -12.33 -10.34 -3.32
CA LEU A 40 -13.77 -10.47 -3.17
C LEU A 40 -14.50 -10.10 -4.47
N ALA A 41 -14.14 -8.97 -5.09
CA ALA A 41 -14.71 -8.56 -6.38
C ALA A 41 -14.45 -9.63 -7.47
N ALA A 42 -13.24 -10.17 -7.53
CA ALA A 42 -12.91 -11.23 -8.48
C ALA A 42 -13.76 -12.49 -8.27
N LEU A 43 -14.01 -12.87 -7.02
CA LEU A 43 -14.87 -13.99 -6.67
C LEU A 43 -16.33 -13.72 -7.03
N GLU A 44 -16.85 -12.54 -6.67
CA GLU A 44 -18.23 -12.12 -6.96
C GLU A 44 -18.49 -12.13 -8.47
N GLU A 45 -17.60 -11.54 -9.27
CA GLU A 45 -17.77 -11.51 -10.72
C GLU A 45 -17.64 -12.91 -11.34
N SER A 46 -16.73 -13.75 -10.84
CA SER A 46 -16.56 -15.13 -11.33
C SER A 46 -17.76 -16.00 -10.98
N ALA A 47 -18.31 -15.83 -9.77
CA ALA A 47 -19.53 -16.48 -9.34
C ALA A 47 -20.71 -16.05 -10.20
N ASN A 48 -20.89 -14.75 -10.44
CA ASN A 48 -21.96 -14.21 -11.29
C ASN A 48 -21.87 -14.78 -12.72
N ALA A 49 -20.68 -14.78 -13.34
CA ALA A 49 -20.49 -15.36 -14.68
C ALA A 49 -20.80 -16.87 -14.72
N THR A 50 -20.36 -17.60 -13.70
CA THR A 50 -20.62 -19.04 -13.58
C THR A 50 -22.11 -19.33 -13.38
N PHE A 51 -22.81 -18.57 -12.51
CA PHE A 51 -24.24 -18.72 -12.30
C PHE A 51 -25.05 -18.35 -13.56
N ALA A 52 -24.64 -17.32 -14.30
CA ALA A 52 -25.26 -16.98 -15.58
C ALA A 52 -25.15 -18.15 -16.58
N TYR A 53 -23.97 -18.78 -16.67
CA TYR A 53 -23.76 -19.98 -17.49
C TYR A 53 -24.62 -21.17 -17.05
N TRP A 54 -24.72 -21.44 -15.75
CA TRP A 54 -25.61 -22.47 -15.23
C TRP A 54 -27.08 -22.17 -15.55
N GLY A 55 -27.49 -20.91 -15.53
CA GLY A 55 -28.81 -20.47 -15.99
C GLY A 55 -29.06 -20.86 -17.45
N GLN A 56 -28.10 -20.56 -18.34
CA GLN A 56 -28.18 -20.96 -19.75
C GLN A 56 -28.26 -22.48 -19.93
N LEU A 57 -27.54 -23.25 -19.12
CA LEU A 57 -27.60 -24.72 -19.15
C LEU A 57 -28.97 -25.27 -18.70
N VAL A 58 -29.59 -24.67 -17.69
CA VAL A 58 -30.94 -25.07 -17.22
C VAL A 58 -32.01 -24.74 -18.27
N GLU A 59 -31.83 -23.67 -19.03
CA GLU A 59 -32.72 -23.26 -20.12
C GLU A 59 -32.53 -24.07 -21.40
N ALA A 60 -31.36 -24.67 -21.62
CA ALA A 60 -31.06 -25.54 -22.75
C ALA A 60 -31.85 -26.87 -22.68
N ARG A 61 -32.95 -26.97 -23.43
CA ARG A 61 -33.82 -28.16 -23.47
C ARG A 61 -33.62 -29.05 -24.70
N ASP A 62 -32.81 -28.63 -25.66
CA ASP A 62 -32.59 -29.32 -26.92
C ASP A 62 -31.10 -29.38 -27.31
N PHE A 63 -30.79 -30.15 -28.35
CA PHE A 63 -29.41 -30.35 -28.81
C PHE A 63 -28.73 -29.03 -29.24
N ASN A 64 -29.50 -28.09 -29.78
CA ASN A 64 -28.98 -26.79 -30.20
C ASN A 64 -28.60 -25.93 -28.99
N GLY A 65 -29.45 -25.85 -27.96
CA GLY A 65 -29.12 -25.16 -26.71
C GLY A 65 -27.91 -25.75 -25.99
N LEU A 66 -27.76 -27.08 -26.02
CA LEU A 66 -26.57 -27.75 -25.47
C LEU A 66 -25.30 -27.48 -26.30
N ARG A 67 -25.43 -27.41 -27.64
CA ARG A 67 -24.33 -27.05 -28.53
C ARG A 67 -23.85 -25.62 -28.30
N ASP A 68 -24.77 -24.69 -28.03
CA ASP A 68 -24.47 -23.28 -27.77
C ASP A 68 -23.90 -23.06 -26.35
N ALA A 69 -24.20 -23.96 -25.41
CA ALA A 69 -23.62 -23.92 -24.07
C ALA A 69 -22.12 -24.25 -24.03
N VAL A 70 -21.62 -25.09 -24.94
CA VAL A 70 -20.18 -25.41 -25.01
C VAL A 70 -19.29 -24.17 -25.22
N PRO A 71 -19.50 -23.33 -26.25
CA PRO A 71 -18.71 -22.12 -26.41
C PRO A 71 -18.93 -21.12 -25.27
N ALA A 72 -20.13 -21.05 -24.68
CA ALA A 72 -20.39 -20.20 -23.52
C ALA A 72 -19.56 -20.63 -22.30
N GLY A 73 -19.46 -21.94 -22.03
CA GLY A 73 -18.62 -22.46 -20.94
C GLY A 73 -17.13 -22.19 -21.16
N VAL A 74 -16.65 -22.30 -22.40
CA VAL A 74 -15.26 -21.93 -22.77
C VAL A 74 -15.03 -20.43 -22.54
N GLN A 75 -16.00 -19.59 -22.90
CA GLN A 75 -15.92 -18.15 -22.69
C GLN A 75 -15.86 -17.81 -21.20
N VAL A 76 -16.71 -18.40 -20.37
CA VAL A 76 -16.71 -18.19 -18.91
C VAL A 76 -15.39 -18.62 -18.29
N ALA A 77 -14.84 -19.77 -18.71
CA ALA A 77 -13.54 -20.24 -18.24
C ALA A 77 -12.42 -19.26 -18.61
N ARG A 78 -12.44 -18.72 -19.84
CA ARG A 78 -11.48 -17.72 -20.30
C ARG A 78 -11.60 -16.41 -19.51
N GLU A 79 -12.80 -15.89 -19.36
CA GLU A 79 -13.07 -14.65 -18.63
C GLU A 79 -12.62 -14.76 -17.16
N ASN A 80 -12.90 -15.89 -16.51
CA ASN A 80 -12.43 -16.15 -15.14
C ASN A 80 -10.89 -16.22 -15.06
N ALA A 81 -10.22 -16.80 -16.06
CA ALA A 81 -8.76 -16.85 -16.11
C ALA A 81 -8.15 -15.45 -16.33
N GLU A 82 -8.70 -14.66 -17.25
CA GLU A 82 -8.28 -13.28 -17.50
C GLU A 82 -8.47 -12.42 -16.24
N ARG A 83 -9.61 -12.57 -15.55
CA ARG A 83 -9.90 -11.89 -14.29
C ARG A 83 -8.93 -12.29 -13.18
N ALA A 84 -8.61 -13.58 -13.04
CA ALA A 84 -7.65 -14.05 -12.04
C ALA A 84 -6.24 -13.47 -12.29
N ILE A 85 -5.81 -13.42 -13.55
CA ILE A 85 -4.52 -12.81 -13.94
C ILE A 85 -4.54 -11.31 -13.63
N ALA A 86 -5.58 -10.58 -14.05
CA ALA A 86 -5.71 -9.15 -13.81
C ALA A 86 -5.72 -8.81 -12.31
N THR A 87 -6.50 -9.56 -11.52
CA THR A 87 -6.55 -9.42 -10.06
C THR A 87 -5.17 -9.65 -9.43
N THR A 88 -4.45 -10.68 -9.89
CA THR A 88 -3.09 -10.96 -9.41
C THR A 88 -2.13 -9.81 -9.72
N GLN A 89 -2.22 -9.23 -10.92
CA GLN A 89 -1.43 -8.07 -11.30
C GLN A 89 -1.74 -6.85 -10.44
N GLU A 90 -3.03 -6.55 -10.20
CA GLU A 90 -3.40 -5.42 -9.34
C GLU A 90 -2.97 -5.61 -7.88
N ILE A 91 -3.06 -6.82 -7.33
CA ILE A 91 -2.57 -7.14 -5.98
C ILE A 91 -1.06 -6.89 -5.89
N TYR A 92 -0.32 -7.36 -6.90
CA TYR A 92 1.13 -7.19 -6.97
C TYR A 92 1.51 -5.71 -7.06
N ASP A 93 0.90 -4.98 -7.98
CA ASP A 93 1.13 -3.54 -8.17
C ASP A 93 0.76 -2.72 -6.93
N SER A 94 -0.36 -3.05 -6.29
CA SER A 94 -0.78 -2.39 -5.05
C SER A 94 0.22 -2.60 -3.92
N THR A 95 0.71 -3.84 -3.78
CA THR A 95 1.69 -4.19 -2.76
C THR A 95 3.04 -3.53 -3.04
N LEU A 96 3.49 -3.49 -4.30
CA LEU A 96 4.69 -2.77 -4.70
C LEU A 96 4.59 -1.28 -4.37
N LYS A 97 3.51 -0.61 -4.77
CA LYS A 97 3.28 0.82 -4.49
C LYS A 97 3.24 1.11 -2.99
N THR A 98 2.69 0.19 -2.19
CA THR A 98 2.67 0.31 -0.73
C THR A 98 4.08 0.24 -0.15
N ASN A 99 4.91 -0.69 -0.63
CA ASN A 99 6.31 -0.79 -0.22
C ASN A 99 7.12 0.44 -0.65
N GLU A 100 6.87 0.96 -1.85
CA GLU A 100 7.47 2.22 -2.30
C GLU A 100 7.06 3.39 -1.40
N ALA A 101 5.79 3.51 -1.03
CA ALA A 101 5.32 4.55 -0.12
C ALA A 101 5.96 4.44 1.28
N ILE A 102 6.08 3.22 1.83
CA ILE A 102 6.80 2.97 3.09
C ILE A 102 8.28 3.36 2.96
N ALA A 103 8.93 3.01 1.85
CA ALA A 103 10.32 3.38 1.60
C ALA A 103 10.51 4.91 1.48
N GLN A 104 9.55 5.62 0.87
CA GLN A 104 9.57 7.08 0.82
C GLN A 104 9.42 7.71 2.21
N ILE A 105 8.58 7.14 3.09
CA ILE A 105 8.50 7.57 4.49
C ILE A 105 9.85 7.39 5.17
N ALA A 106 10.46 6.21 5.07
CA ALA A 106 11.77 5.94 5.67
C ALA A 106 12.86 6.89 5.14
N LYS A 107 12.87 7.15 3.83
CA LYS A 107 13.79 8.12 3.20
C LYS A 107 13.58 9.53 3.76
N GLY A 108 12.33 9.98 3.87
CA GLY A 108 12.00 11.28 4.45
C GLY A 108 12.47 11.44 5.89
N GLU A 109 12.40 10.40 6.71
CA GLU A 109 12.92 10.42 8.09
C GLU A 109 14.45 10.56 8.12
N VAL A 110 15.17 9.88 7.21
CA VAL A 110 16.63 10.03 7.07
C VAL A 110 17.01 11.44 6.62
N GLU A 111 16.32 11.97 5.61
CA GLU A 111 16.54 13.33 5.11
C GLU A 111 16.31 14.39 6.21
N GLN A 112 15.26 14.23 7.03
CA GLN A 112 15.00 15.09 8.19
C GLN A 112 16.11 14.99 9.25
N ALA A 113 16.61 13.79 9.53
CA ALA A 113 17.70 13.60 10.48
C ALA A 113 18.99 14.29 9.99
N VAL A 114 19.33 14.13 8.70
CA VAL A 114 20.48 14.81 8.08
C VAL A 114 20.33 16.32 8.15
N ALA A 115 19.15 16.86 7.84
CA ALA A 115 18.86 18.29 7.92
C ALA A 115 19.00 18.84 9.36
N LYS A 116 18.53 18.09 10.38
CA LYS A 116 18.69 18.47 11.79
C LYS A 116 20.17 18.55 12.18
N VAL A 117 20.98 17.54 11.82
CA VAL A 117 22.41 17.52 12.11
C VAL A 117 23.15 18.67 11.44
N GLN A 118 22.85 18.97 10.16
CA GLN A 118 23.44 20.12 9.46
C GLN A 118 23.07 21.45 10.15
N ALA A 119 21.80 21.63 10.52
CA ALA A 119 21.35 22.84 11.20
C ALA A 119 22.01 23.03 12.58
N GLU A 120 22.23 21.95 13.33
CA GLU A 120 22.98 22.01 14.60
C GLU A 120 24.46 22.33 14.38
N GLY A 121 25.09 21.74 13.37
CA GLY A 121 26.46 22.06 12.97
C GLY A 121 26.63 23.53 12.59
N GLU A 122 25.73 24.09 11.79
CA GLU A 122 25.75 25.52 11.46
C GLU A 122 25.58 26.41 12.69
N LYS A 123 24.67 26.06 13.61
CA LYS A 123 24.48 26.80 14.87
C LYS A 123 25.74 26.78 15.71
N ALA A 124 26.42 25.63 15.82
CA ALA A 124 27.68 25.49 16.54
C ALA A 124 28.79 26.34 15.92
N VAL A 125 28.93 26.33 14.58
CA VAL A 125 29.91 27.15 13.85
C VAL A 125 29.63 28.65 14.04
N LYS A 126 28.37 29.08 13.91
CA LYS A 126 27.98 30.50 14.13
C LYS A 126 28.24 30.93 15.58
N ALA A 127 27.98 30.07 16.56
CA ALA A 127 28.26 30.34 17.96
C ALA A 127 29.77 30.46 18.23
N ALA A 128 30.58 29.56 17.66
CA ALA A 128 32.04 29.61 17.78
C ALA A 128 32.62 30.88 17.14
N ALA A 129 32.16 31.25 15.94
CA ALA A 129 32.58 32.47 15.25
C ALA A 129 32.22 33.75 16.03
N LYS A 130 31.04 33.78 16.67
CA LYS A 130 30.63 34.89 17.53
C LYS A 130 31.51 34.99 18.78
N LYS A 131 31.89 33.86 19.38
CA LYS A 131 32.77 33.80 20.55
C LYS A 131 34.20 34.24 20.22
N ALA A 132 34.71 33.86 19.04
CA ALA A 132 36.02 34.25 18.55
C ALA A 132 36.14 35.74 18.19
N ARG A 133 35.02 36.41 17.86
CA ARG A 133 34.97 37.87 17.62
C ARG A 133 34.83 38.70 18.91
N ALA A 134 34.52 38.06 20.03
CA ALA A 134 34.34 38.72 21.33
C ALA A 134 35.55 38.54 22.27
N ALA A 135 36.58 37.81 21.82
CA ALA A 135 37.89 37.66 22.44
C ALA A 135 38.91 38.51 21.68
#